data_AF-A0A1H1FZ00-F1
#
_entry.id   AF-A0A1H1FZ00-F1
#
_cell.length_a   1.000
_cell.length_b   1.000
_cell.length_c   1.000
_cell.angle_alpha   90.00
_cell.angle_beta   90.00
_cell.angle_gamma   90.00
#
_symmetry.space_group_name_H-M   'P 1'
#
loop_
_entity.id
_entity.type
_entity.pdbx_description
1 polymer ?
#
loop_
_entity_poly.entity_id
_entity_poly.type
_entity_poly.pdbx_seq_one_letter_code
_entity_poly.pdbx_strand_id
1 'polypeptide(L)'
;MSEHQRDQIPPQTRRVVLERDNHECQLCGNLGERAGGETTLHLHHRRSPLEGGSNEPSNILTLCDECHHHHHSSRTDPDQVQTNLDEYDLSTTPADYKILDSIESVGPASTGEIADEACISCVHARRRLYALAAANVVARDVDGQWDLADRVEEPARGQLPDDPERAARFARDDVIRRMRDAGMSHAEIAEIVNLDERTIPVAANRARAFDPPVPPISGSEPDLSDIARRVASIERQLDESETST
;
A
#
# COMPACT_ATOMS: atom_id res chain seq x y z
N MET A 1 6.93 1.63 28.68
CA MET A 1 5.92 2.57 28.15
C MET A 1 5.84 2.28 26.66
N SER A 2 4.70 1.81 26.17
CA SER A 2 4.58 1.32 24.79
C SER A 2 4.81 2.44 23.78
N GLU A 3 5.59 2.17 22.75
CA GLU A 3 5.93 3.10 21.66
C GLU A 3 4.69 3.70 20.97
N HIS A 4 3.56 2.96 20.95
CA HIS A 4 2.24 3.37 20.45
C HIS A 4 1.60 4.63 21.07
N GLN A 5 2.11 5.16 22.19
CA GLN A 5 1.53 6.35 22.81
C GLN A 5 2.04 7.66 22.19
N ARG A 6 2.99 7.59 21.23
CA ARG A 6 3.59 8.74 20.56
C ARG A 6 2.88 9.18 19.27
N ASP A 7 2.01 8.35 18.68
CA ASP A 7 1.43 8.66 17.37
C ASP A 7 0.05 9.32 17.43
N GLN A 8 -0.74 9.06 18.47
CA GLN A 8 -2.00 9.79 18.67
C GLN A 8 -1.73 11.19 19.21
N ILE A 9 -2.04 12.20 18.40
CA ILE A 9 -2.07 13.60 18.83
C ILE A 9 -3.02 13.70 20.04
N PRO A 10 -2.53 14.05 21.24
CA PRO A 10 -3.33 14.04 22.45
C PRO A 10 -4.57 14.93 22.27
N PRO A 11 -5.73 14.59 22.87
CA PRO A 11 -6.95 15.40 22.74
C PRO A 11 -6.75 16.87 23.16
N GLN A 12 -5.84 17.10 24.11
CA GLN A 12 -5.44 18.44 24.55
C GLN A 12 -4.70 19.18 23.43
N THR A 13 -3.69 18.57 22.81
CA THR A 13 -3.00 19.12 21.64
C THR A 13 -3.99 19.37 20.50
N ARG A 14 -4.91 18.43 20.25
CA ARG A 14 -5.93 18.59 19.20
C ARG A 14 -6.77 19.84 19.41
N ARG A 15 -7.27 20.05 20.64
CA ARG A 15 -8.05 21.23 20.98
C ARG A 15 -7.22 22.51 20.81
N VAL A 16 -5.99 22.52 21.31
CA VAL A 16 -5.08 23.67 21.21
C VAL A 16 -4.79 24.03 19.76
N VAL A 17 -4.52 23.05 18.91
CA VAL A 17 -4.20 23.27 17.49
C VAL A 17 -5.43 23.77 16.73
N LEU A 18 -6.61 23.17 16.94
CA LEU A 18 -7.84 23.62 16.29
C LEU A 18 -8.26 25.03 16.74
N GLU A 19 -8.11 25.36 18.03
CA GLU A 19 -8.35 26.72 18.55
C GLU A 19 -7.35 27.72 17.98
N ARG A 20 -6.05 27.38 17.94
CA ARG A 20 -5.01 28.21 17.32
C ARG A 20 -5.32 28.53 15.87
N ASP A 21 -5.78 27.52 15.14
CA ASP A 21 -6.05 27.59 13.71
C ASP A 21 -7.46 28.12 13.39
N ASN A 22 -8.20 28.61 14.40
CA ASN A 22 -9.58 29.11 14.28
C ASN A 22 -10.54 28.12 13.58
N HIS A 23 -10.29 26.81 13.72
CA HIS A 23 -11.00 25.77 12.97
C HIS A 23 -10.99 26.03 11.45
N GLU A 24 -9.84 26.44 10.92
CA GLU A 24 -9.61 26.72 9.50
C GLU A 24 -8.46 25.86 8.95
N CYS A 25 -8.60 25.39 7.72
CA CYS A 25 -7.51 24.74 7.01
C CYS A 25 -6.33 25.70 6.80
N GLN A 26 -5.15 25.32 7.27
CA GLN A 26 -3.95 26.14 7.20
C GLN A 26 -3.28 26.19 5.81
N LEU A 27 -3.86 25.51 4.82
CA LEU A 27 -3.40 25.57 3.41
C LEU A 27 -4.37 26.36 2.51
N CYS A 28 -5.67 26.06 2.55
CA CYS A 28 -6.64 26.72 1.66
C CYS A 28 -7.59 27.70 2.35
N GLY A 29 -7.64 27.72 3.68
CA GLY A 29 -8.54 28.60 4.44
C GLY A 29 -9.98 28.11 4.58
N ASN A 30 -10.31 26.88 4.17
CA ASN A 30 -11.66 26.36 4.33
C ASN A 30 -12.01 26.16 5.82
N LEU A 31 -13.22 26.59 6.19
CA LEU A 31 -13.73 26.52 7.56
C LEU A 31 -14.30 25.14 7.89
N GLY A 32 -13.94 24.61 9.06
CA GLY A 32 -14.52 23.38 9.57
C GLY A 32 -15.94 23.58 10.09
N GLU A 33 -16.65 22.47 10.32
CA GLU A 33 -18.05 22.45 10.81
C GLU A 33 -18.28 23.33 12.05
N ARG A 34 -17.32 23.34 12.98
CA ARG A 34 -17.42 24.13 14.23
C ARG A 34 -17.33 25.64 14.03
N ALA A 35 -16.76 26.09 12.91
CA ALA A 35 -16.71 27.49 12.53
C ALA A 35 -17.77 27.85 11.47
N GLY A 36 -18.72 26.95 11.19
CA GLY A 36 -19.82 27.19 10.26
C GLY A 36 -19.49 26.91 8.79
N GLY A 37 -18.41 26.19 8.51
CA GLY A 37 -18.13 25.66 7.16
C GLY A 37 -18.58 24.20 7.01
N GLU A 38 -18.30 23.62 5.84
CA GLU A 38 -18.77 22.27 5.46
C GLU A 38 -17.65 21.23 5.37
N THR A 39 -16.41 21.60 5.69
CA THR A 39 -15.26 20.67 5.56
C THR A 39 -14.93 19.97 6.86
N THR A 40 -14.49 18.72 6.77
CA THR A 40 -13.89 18.00 7.89
C THR A 40 -12.42 18.39 8.01
N LEU A 41 -11.97 18.63 9.25
CA LEU A 41 -10.61 19.06 9.55
C LEU A 41 -9.82 17.95 10.24
N HIS A 42 -8.62 17.72 9.75
CA HIS A 42 -7.65 16.74 10.20
C HIS A 42 -6.42 17.43 10.76
N LEU A 43 -5.71 16.73 11.64
CA LEU A 43 -4.46 17.21 12.20
C LEU A 43 -3.31 16.43 11.60
N HIS A 44 -2.39 17.15 10.97
CA HIS A 44 -1.30 16.62 10.18
C HIS A 44 0.05 16.98 10.80
N HIS A 45 0.95 16.02 10.99
CA HIS A 45 2.30 16.32 11.42
C HIS A 45 3.15 16.88 10.26
N ARG A 46 3.76 18.05 10.44
CA ARG A 46 4.74 18.64 9.50
C ARG A 46 5.93 17.72 9.28
N ARG A 47 6.40 17.10 10.36
CA ARG A 47 7.41 16.05 10.37
C ARG A 47 6.78 14.85 11.03
N SER A 48 6.74 13.70 10.37
CA SER A 48 6.08 12.51 10.90
C SER A 48 6.75 12.05 12.22
N PRO A 49 6.01 11.38 13.12
CA PRO A 49 6.59 10.79 14.33
C PRO A 49 7.78 9.85 14.04
N LEU A 50 7.70 9.10 12.93
CA LEU A 50 8.74 8.18 12.46
C LEU A 50 10.05 8.89 12.11
N GLU A 51 9.95 10.09 11.52
CA GLU A 51 11.12 10.91 11.24
C GLU A 51 11.61 11.68 12.49
N GLY A 52 11.05 11.42 13.67
CA GLY A 52 11.36 12.13 14.92
C GLY A 52 10.52 13.38 15.16
N GLY A 53 9.39 13.51 14.48
CA GLY A 53 8.40 14.56 14.73
C GLY A 53 7.72 14.41 16.09
N SER A 54 7.39 15.55 16.72
CA SER A 54 6.71 15.57 18.00
C SER A 54 5.20 15.85 17.86
N ASN A 55 4.44 15.54 18.90
CA ASN A 55 3.05 15.99 19.06
C ASN A 55 2.94 17.43 19.61
N GLU A 56 4.02 18.21 19.53
CA GLU A 56 3.96 19.62 19.89
C GLU A 56 3.08 20.36 18.90
N PRO A 57 2.20 21.29 19.33
CA PRO A 57 1.34 22.04 18.43
C PRO A 57 2.11 22.67 17.25
N SER A 58 3.36 23.08 17.44
CA SER A 58 4.22 23.66 16.40
C SER A 58 4.54 22.71 15.24
N ASN A 59 4.51 21.40 15.49
CA ASN A 59 4.71 20.36 14.48
C ASN A 59 3.39 19.87 13.86
N ILE A 60 2.23 20.41 14.26
CA ILE A 60 0.92 19.98 13.77
C ILE A 60 0.22 21.10 12.97
N LEU A 61 -0.34 20.77 11.80
CA LEU A 61 -1.24 21.60 11.00
C LEU A 61 -2.68 21.10 11.10
N THR A 62 -3.63 22.03 11.10
CA THR A 62 -5.02 21.73 10.74
C THR A 62 -5.18 21.80 9.23
N LEU A 63 -5.57 20.70 8.58
CA LEU A 63 -5.84 20.63 7.14
C LEU A 63 -7.28 20.18 6.90
N CYS A 64 -7.93 20.71 5.86
CA CYS A 64 -9.15 20.08 5.36
C CYS A 64 -8.81 18.79 4.64
N ASP A 65 -9.80 17.90 4.47
CA ASP A 65 -9.65 16.67 3.70
C ASP A 65 -8.89 16.92 2.38
N GLU A 66 -9.40 17.79 1.51
CA GLU A 66 -8.80 18.03 0.19
C GLU A 66 -7.33 18.45 0.24
N CYS A 67 -6.95 19.35 1.17
CA CYS A 67 -5.56 19.80 1.32
C CYS A 67 -4.67 18.76 2.00
N HIS A 68 -5.22 17.98 2.93
CA HIS A 68 -4.55 16.83 3.52
C HIS A 68 -4.19 15.83 2.42
N HIS A 69 -5.18 15.51 1.56
CA HIS A 69 -5.00 14.64 0.41
C HIS A 69 -4.01 15.21 -0.62
N HIS A 70 -4.03 16.51 -0.88
CA HIS A 70 -3.09 17.15 -1.82
C HIS A 70 -1.65 17.15 -1.32
N HIS A 71 -1.44 17.37 -0.01
CA HIS A 71 -0.12 17.34 0.60
C HIS A 71 0.52 15.94 0.53
N HIS A 72 -0.28 14.88 0.71
CA HIS A 72 0.21 13.50 0.58
C HIS A 72 0.37 13.06 -0.88
N SER A 73 -0.56 13.43 -1.76
CA SER A 73 -0.46 13.12 -3.20
C SER A 73 0.69 13.84 -3.91
N SER A 74 1.30 14.87 -3.32
CA SER A 74 2.49 15.55 -3.87
C SER A 74 3.82 14.98 -3.37
N ARG A 75 3.81 14.12 -2.34
CA ARG A 75 4.99 13.29 -1.98
C ARG A 75 5.11 12.06 -2.88
N THR A 76 4.04 11.73 -3.59
CA THR A 76 3.99 10.73 -4.64
C THR A 76 4.06 11.46 -5.96
N ASP A 77 5.21 11.46 -6.64
CA ASP A 77 5.31 12.04 -7.98
C ASP A 77 4.19 11.44 -8.87
N PRO A 78 3.28 12.25 -9.44
CA PRO A 78 2.21 11.75 -10.32
C PRO A 78 2.76 10.97 -11.52
N ASP A 79 4.02 11.18 -11.90
CA ASP A 79 4.72 10.44 -12.95
C ASP A 79 5.35 9.12 -12.46
N GLN A 80 5.33 8.81 -11.15
CA GLN A 80 5.92 7.58 -10.58
C GLN A 80 4.93 6.59 -9.97
N VAL A 81 3.67 6.96 -9.75
CA VAL A 81 2.64 5.99 -9.30
C VAL A 81 1.61 5.75 -10.39
N GLN A 82 1.64 4.53 -10.93
CA GLN A 82 0.61 4.02 -11.82
C GLN A 82 -0.73 3.98 -11.05
N THR A 83 -1.54 5.02 -11.25
CA THR A 83 -2.90 5.14 -10.66
C THR A 83 -3.95 4.39 -11.47
N ASN A 84 -3.59 3.78 -12.60
CA ASN A 84 -4.46 2.88 -13.33
C ASN A 84 -4.32 1.44 -12.80
N LEU A 85 -5.10 1.15 -11.76
CA LEU A 85 -5.21 -0.17 -11.17
C LEU A 85 -6.25 -1.06 -11.91
N ASP A 86 -6.75 -0.67 -13.09
CA ASP A 86 -7.67 -1.50 -13.89
C ASP A 86 -7.02 -2.84 -14.27
N GLU A 87 -5.70 -2.84 -14.49
CA GLU A 87 -4.89 -4.06 -14.71
C GLU A 87 -4.77 -4.96 -13.46
N TYR A 88 -5.09 -4.42 -12.28
CA TYR A 88 -5.13 -5.11 -10.98
C TYR A 88 -6.57 -5.30 -10.48
N ASP A 89 -7.54 -5.22 -11.38
CA ASP A 89 -8.97 -5.44 -11.14
C ASP A 89 -9.56 -4.55 -10.03
N LEU A 90 -8.98 -3.37 -9.81
CA LEU A 90 -9.42 -2.45 -8.76
C LEU A 90 -9.24 -1.00 -9.21
N SER A 91 -10.29 -0.31 -9.66
CA SER A 91 -10.20 1.14 -9.86
C SER A 91 -9.67 1.82 -8.58
N THR A 92 -8.82 2.84 -8.73
CA THR A 92 -8.37 3.67 -7.60
C THR A 92 -9.58 4.29 -6.90
N THR A 93 -9.61 4.23 -5.57
CA THR A 93 -10.73 4.65 -4.73
C THR A 93 -10.27 5.63 -3.64
N PRO A 94 -11.20 6.41 -3.05
CA PRO A 94 -10.89 7.21 -1.85
C PRO A 94 -10.31 6.39 -0.69
N ALA A 95 -10.60 5.07 -0.63
CA ALA A 95 -10.08 4.20 0.42
C ALA A 95 -8.56 3.95 0.29
N ASP A 96 -7.98 4.03 -0.90
CA ASP A 96 -6.53 3.85 -1.09
C ASP A 96 -5.77 5.01 -0.48
N TYR A 97 -6.23 6.23 -0.73
CA TYR A 97 -5.64 7.42 -0.13
C TYR A 97 -5.69 7.36 1.39
N LYS A 98 -6.82 6.93 1.97
CA LYS A 98 -6.92 6.73 3.43
C LYS A 98 -5.94 5.68 3.95
N ILE A 99 -5.71 4.60 3.20
CA ILE A 99 -4.76 3.56 3.61
C ILE A 99 -3.31 4.08 3.54
N LEU A 100 -2.95 4.80 2.48
CA LEU A 100 -1.62 5.37 2.32
C LEU A 100 -1.35 6.44 3.38
N ASP A 101 -2.34 7.29 3.67
CA ASP A 101 -2.30 8.28 4.75
C ASP A 101 -2.12 7.62 6.12
N SER A 102 -2.90 6.57 6.39
CA SER A 102 -2.72 5.76 7.61
C SER A 102 -1.34 5.14 7.69
N ILE A 103 -0.79 4.61 6.59
CA ILE A 103 0.57 4.05 6.58
C ILE A 103 1.62 5.14 6.85
N GLU A 104 1.49 6.33 6.26
CA GLU A 104 2.40 7.45 6.56
C GLU A 104 2.33 7.89 8.03
N SER A 105 1.16 7.75 8.65
CA SER A 105 0.89 8.14 10.03
C SER A 105 1.38 7.10 11.05
N VAL A 106 1.05 5.82 10.84
CA VAL A 106 1.25 4.73 11.82
C VAL A 106 2.16 3.60 11.36
N GLY A 107 2.61 3.60 10.10
CA GLY A 107 3.47 2.56 9.53
C GLY A 107 4.86 2.51 10.18
N PRO A 108 5.55 1.36 10.23
CA PRO A 108 5.07 0.04 9.86
C PRO A 108 3.97 -0.45 10.82
N ALA A 109 2.82 -0.86 10.27
CA ALA A 109 1.63 -1.19 11.05
C ALA A 109 0.86 -2.40 10.51
N SER A 110 0.09 -3.04 11.39
CA SER A 110 -0.73 -4.18 11.02
C SER A 110 -1.93 -3.73 10.19
N THR A 111 -2.54 -4.66 9.46
CA THR A 111 -3.80 -4.38 8.75
C THR A 111 -4.92 -3.91 9.67
N GLY A 112 -4.89 -4.26 10.96
CA GLY A 112 -5.88 -3.81 11.94
C GLY A 112 -5.70 -2.33 12.26
N GLU A 113 -4.48 -1.93 12.64
CA GLU A 113 -4.14 -0.55 12.98
C GLU A 113 -4.38 0.41 11.81
N ILE A 114 -3.98 0.02 10.60
CA ILE A 114 -4.24 0.81 9.38
C ILE A 114 -5.73 0.97 9.13
N ALA A 115 -6.53 -0.08 9.36
CA ALA A 115 -7.97 -0.04 9.16
C ALA A 115 -8.68 0.86 10.18
N ASP A 116 -8.24 0.80 11.44
CA ASP A 116 -8.74 1.63 12.53
C ASP A 116 -8.42 3.12 12.26
N GLU A 117 -7.19 3.43 11.86
CA GLU A 117 -6.78 4.80 11.50
C GLU A 117 -7.53 5.30 10.26
N ALA A 118 -7.65 4.47 9.22
CA ALA A 118 -8.37 4.82 7.99
C ALA A 118 -9.90 4.87 8.15
N CYS A 119 -10.42 4.48 9.32
CA CYS A 119 -11.85 4.36 9.63
C CYS A 119 -12.60 3.49 8.60
N ILE A 120 -12.02 2.37 8.18
CA ILE A 120 -12.62 1.39 7.26
C ILE A 120 -12.57 -0.02 7.84
N SER A 121 -13.38 -0.94 7.32
CA SER A 121 -13.33 -2.32 7.82
C SER A 121 -11.98 -2.98 7.54
N CYS A 122 -11.46 -3.76 8.48
CA CYS A 122 -10.20 -4.51 8.33
C CYS A 122 -10.21 -5.46 7.10
N VAL A 123 -11.37 -6.03 6.76
CA VAL A 123 -11.53 -6.85 5.53
C VAL A 123 -11.35 -6.00 4.27
N HIS A 124 -11.88 -4.79 4.25
CA HIS A 124 -11.73 -3.86 3.13
C HIS A 124 -10.28 -3.36 3.02
N ALA A 125 -9.68 -2.92 4.13
CA ALA A 125 -8.29 -2.51 4.18
C ALA A 125 -7.35 -3.61 3.65
N ARG A 126 -7.53 -4.86 4.10
CA ARG A 126 -6.75 -6.00 3.64
C ARG A 126 -6.82 -6.21 2.12
N ARG A 127 -8.00 -6.09 1.53
CA ARG A 127 -8.19 -6.27 0.08
C ARG A 127 -7.47 -5.18 -0.71
N ARG A 128 -7.57 -3.93 -0.27
CA ARG A 128 -6.88 -2.79 -0.89
C ARG A 128 -5.36 -2.86 -0.71
N LEU A 129 -4.87 -3.25 0.48
CA LEU A 129 -3.43 -3.45 0.73
C LEU A 129 -2.80 -4.47 -0.21
N TYR A 130 -3.47 -5.60 -0.48
CA TYR A 130 -2.96 -6.56 -1.49
C TYR A 130 -2.89 -5.96 -2.89
N ALA A 131 -3.80 -5.06 -3.25
CA ALA A 131 -3.80 -4.39 -4.55
C ALA A 131 -2.67 -3.38 -4.66
N LEU A 132 -2.53 -2.52 -3.65
CA LEU A 132 -1.45 -1.55 -3.55
C LEU A 132 -0.09 -2.25 -3.56
N ALA A 133 0.03 -3.42 -2.92
CA ALA A 133 1.25 -4.21 -2.94
C ALA A 133 1.49 -4.93 -4.27
N ALA A 134 0.44 -5.38 -4.95
CA ALA A 134 0.55 -5.90 -6.31
C ALA A 134 1.06 -4.83 -7.29
N ALA A 135 0.69 -3.57 -7.08
CA ALA A 135 1.19 -2.39 -7.79
C ALA A 135 2.51 -1.83 -7.22
N ASN A 136 3.14 -2.52 -6.25
CA ASN A 136 4.41 -2.13 -5.63
C ASN A 136 4.40 -0.76 -4.94
N VAL A 137 3.24 -0.30 -4.45
CA VAL A 137 3.08 0.95 -3.69
C VAL A 137 3.39 0.73 -2.21
N VAL A 138 2.93 -0.39 -1.66
CA VAL A 138 3.16 -0.79 -0.26
C VAL A 138 3.76 -2.19 -0.23
N ALA A 139 4.49 -2.52 0.82
CA ALA A 139 5.00 -3.86 1.03
C ALA A 139 4.63 -4.37 2.42
N ARG A 140 4.60 -5.69 2.56
CA ARG A 140 4.44 -6.34 3.85
C ARG A 140 5.77 -6.98 4.23
N ASP A 141 6.26 -6.70 5.43
CA ASP A 141 7.45 -7.35 5.95
C ASP A 141 7.17 -8.78 6.45
N VAL A 142 8.23 -9.47 6.89
CA VAL A 142 8.16 -10.83 7.44
C VAL A 142 7.39 -10.93 8.75
N ASP A 143 7.38 -9.85 9.54
CA ASP A 143 6.61 -9.74 10.80
C ASP A 143 5.13 -9.46 10.55
N GLY A 144 4.77 -9.18 9.30
CA GLY A 144 3.42 -8.99 8.85
C GLY A 144 2.89 -7.56 9.00
N GLN A 145 3.77 -6.58 9.20
CA GLN A 145 3.48 -5.15 9.16
C GLN A 145 3.52 -4.63 7.73
N TRP A 146 2.77 -3.56 7.48
CA TRP A 146 2.71 -2.88 6.20
C TRP A 146 3.37 -1.50 6.32
N ASP A 147 4.17 -1.16 5.31
CA ASP A 147 4.70 0.17 5.11
C ASP A 147 4.77 0.48 3.61
N LEU A 148 5.18 1.70 3.25
CA LEU A 148 5.52 2.06 1.88
C LEU A 148 6.63 1.14 1.36
N ALA A 149 6.53 0.73 0.10
CA ALA A 149 7.40 -0.31 -0.45
C ALA A 149 8.90 0.05 -0.39
N ASP A 150 9.23 1.34 -0.45
CA ASP A 150 10.59 1.88 -0.34
C ASP A 150 11.14 1.92 1.10
N ARG A 151 10.28 1.80 2.12
CA ARG A 151 10.65 1.78 3.54
C ARG A 151 10.85 0.37 4.10
N VAL A 152 10.36 -0.65 3.40
CA VAL A 152 10.48 -2.05 3.84
C VAL A 152 11.80 -2.65 3.37
N GLU A 153 12.72 -2.84 4.31
CA GLU A 153 14.03 -3.46 4.03
C GLU A 153 13.91 -4.96 3.69
N GLU A 154 13.08 -5.69 4.45
CA GLU A 154 12.92 -7.14 4.32
C GLU A 154 11.46 -7.52 3.98
N PRO A 155 11.06 -7.38 2.70
CA PRO A 155 9.70 -7.73 2.30
C PRO A 155 9.47 -9.24 2.36
N ALA A 156 8.26 -9.64 2.75
CA ALA A 156 7.78 -11.03 2.66
C ALA A 156 7.59 -11.50 1.21
N ARG A 157 7.75 -10.59 0.23
CA ARG A 157 7.70 -10.90 -1.20
C ARG A 157 8.83 -11.87 -1.57
N GLY A 158 8.54 -12.86 -2.41
CA GLY A 158 9.48 -13.91 -2.78
C GLY A 158 9.65 -15.01 -1.74
N GLN A 159 8.89 -14.98 -0.63
CA GLN A 159 8.96 -15.98 0.43
C GLN A 159 7.69 -16.84 0.48
N LEU A 160 7.85 -18.12 0.80
CA LEU A 160 6.73 -19.01 1.14
C LEU A 160 6.55 -19.04 2.66
N PRO A 161 5.30 -18.96 3.16
CA PRO A 161 5.03 -19.19 4.58
C PRO A 161 5.43 -20.60 5.02
N ASP A 162 5.97 -20.75 6.23
CA ASP A 162 6.28 -22.06 6.82
C ASP A 162 5.04 -22.93 7.08
N ASP A 163 3.90 -22.28 7.29
CA ASP A 163 2.62 -22.96 7.50
C ASP A 163 2.12 -23.63 6.20
N PRO A 164 1.94 -24.96 6.17
CA PRO A 164 1.60 -25.70 4.96
C PRO A 164 0.29 -25.25 4.31
N GLU A 165 -0.73 -24.88 5.10
CA GLU A 165 -2.02 -24.43 4.58
C GLU A 165 -1.88 -23.06 3.90
N ARG A 166 -1.13 -22.14 4.52
CA ARG A 166 -0.81 -20.84 3.92
C ARG A 166 0.05 -20.99 2.68
N ALA A 167 1.04 -21.88 2.67
CA ALA A 167 1.86 -22.16 1.49
C ALA A 167 1.02 -22.71 0.33
N ALA A 168 0.12 -23.67 0.60
CA ALA A 168 -0.79 -24.22 -0.39
C ALA A 168 -1.73 -23.14 -0.96
N ARG A 169 -2.21 -22.21 -0.10
CA ARG A 169 -2.99 -21.06 -0.56
C ARG A 169 -2.17 -20.16 -1.48
N PHE A 170 -0.92 -19.85 -1.15
CA PHE A 170 -0.04 -19.03 -1.98
C PHE A 170 0.21 -19.69 -3.35
N ALA A 171 0.39 -21.02 -3.38
CA ALA A 171 0.51 -21.78 -4.63
C ALA A 171 -0.76 -21.71 -5.48
N ARG A 172 -1.95 -21.88 -4.89
CA ARG A 172 -3.22 -21.74 -5.60
C ARG A 172 -3.43 -20.32 -6.13
N ASP A 173 -3.11 -19.32 -5.32
CA ASP A 173 -3.23 -17.91 -5.72
C ASP A 173 -2.29 -17.60 -6.90
N ASP A 174 -1.09 -18.19 -6.92
CA ASP A 174 -0.14 -18.05 -8.02
C ASP A 174 -0.64 -18.70 -9.32
N VAL A 175 -1.30 -19.86 -9.23
CA VAL A 175 -2.01 -20.45 -10.38
C VAL A 175 -3.10 -19.51 -10.89
N ILE A 176 -3.90 -18.92 -9.99
CA ILE A 176 -4.94 -17.94 -10.33
C ILE A 176 -4.33 -16.72 -11.04
N ARG A 177 -3.23 -16.18 -10.51
CA ARG A 177 -2.50 -15.07 -11.12
C ARG A 177 -2.04 -15.41 -12.55
N ARG A 178 -1.43 -16.58 -12.77
CA ARG A 178 -0.99 -17.00 -14.10
C ARG A 178 -2.14 -17.17 -15.09
N MET A 179 -3.29 -17.69 -14.64
CA MET A 179 -4.49 -17.78 -15.48
C MET A 179 -5.01 -16.39 -15.88
N ARG A 180 -4.99 -15.42 -14.95
CA ARG A 180 -5.32 -14.02 -15.25
C ARG A 180 -4.33 -13.39 -16.23
N ASP A 181 -3.04 -13.57 -15.99
CA ASP A 181 -1.96 -13.05 -16.85
C ASP A 181 -2.03 -13.67 -18.27
N ALA A 182 -2.58 -14.88 -18.41
CA ALA A 182 -2.88 -15.53 -19.69
C ALA A 182 -4.18 -15.05 -20.37
N GLY A 183 -4.90 -14.10 -19.75
CA GLY A 183 -6.10 -13.47 -20.32
C GLY A 183 -7.43 -14.16 -19.98
N MET A 184 -7.45 -15.13 -19.06
CA MET A 184 -8.71 -15.80 -18.66
C MET A 184 -9.59 -14.87 -17.81
N SER A 185 -10.91 -14.96 -18.00
CA SER A 185 -11.88 -14.18 -17.22
C SER A 185 -11.99 -14.67 -15.77
N HIS A 186 -12.51 -13.83 -14.87
CA HIS A 186 -12.74 -14.23 -13.47
C HIS A 186 -13.67 -15.44 -13.36
N ALA A 187 -14.73 -15.48 -14.17
CA ALA A 187 -15.71 -16.56 -14.19
C ALA A 187 -15.08 -17.90 -14.60
N GLU A 188 -14.30 -17.92 -15.68
CA GLU A 188 -13.60 -19.14 -16.14
C GLU A 188 -12.62 -19.66 -15.09
N ILE A 189 -11.85 -18.77 -14.46
CA ILE A 189 -10.89 -19.15 -13.43
C ILE A 189 -11.62 -19.73 -12.22
N ALA A 190 -12.69 -19.06 -11.75
CA ALA A 190 -13.49 -19.46 -10.61
C ALA A 190 -14.06 -20.87 -10.75
N GLU A 191 -14.53 -21.22 -11.95
CA GLU A 191 -14.99 -22.57 -12.30
C GLU A 191 -13.85 -23.60 -12.18
N ILE A 192 -12.67 -23.30 -12.74
CA ILE A 192 -11.51 -24.21 -12.74
C ILE A 192 -10.99 -24.47 -11.32
N VAL A 193 -10.84 -23.42 -10.51
CA VAL A 193 -10.27 -23.54 -9.16
C VAL A 193 -11.31 -23.81 -8.07
N ASN A 194 -12.59 -23.94 -8.46
CA ASN A 194 -13.73 -24.16 -7.59
C ASN A 194 -13.81 -23.12 -6.44
N LEU A 195 -13.80 -21.84 -6.80
CA LEU A 195 -13.93 -20.70 -5.88
C LEU A 195 -15.06 -19.77 -6.33
N ASP A 196 -15.48 -18.86 -5.43
CA ASP A 196 -16.36 -17.76 -5.79
C ASP A 196 -15.63 -16.76 -6.69
N GLU A 197 -16.28 -16.31 -7.77
CA GLU A 197 -15.74 -15.34 -8.74
C GLU A 197 -15.18 -14.08 -8.06
N ARG A 198 -15.83 -13.60 -6.99
CA ARG A 198 -15.39 -12.40 -6.23
C ARG A 198 -14.07 -12.60 -5.49
N THR A 199 -13.61 -13.84 -5.36
CA THR A 199 -12.33 -14.17 -4.72
C THR A 199 -11.16 -14.00 -5.68
N ILE A 200 -11.40 -14.14 -6.99
CA ILE A 200 -10.34 -14.18 -8.00
C ILE A 200 -9.46 -12.92 -8.01
N PRO A 201 -10.02 -11.69 -7.99
CA PRO A 201 -9.20 -10.48 -7.93
C PRO A 201 -8.29 -10.44 -6.70
N VAL A 202 -8.84 -10.78 -5.53
CA VAL A 202 -8.10 -10.75 -4.25
C VAL A 202 -7.02 -11.82 -4.22
N ALA A 203 -7.26 -12.99 -4.80
CA ALA A 203 -6.27 -14.06 -4.91
C ALA A 203 -5.13 -13.66 -5.87
N ALA A 204 -5.45 -13.13 -7.06
CA ALA A 204 -4.47 -12.66 -8.02
C ALA A 204 -3.59 -11.53 -7.44
N ASN A 205 -4.20 -10.53 -6.81
CA ASN A 205 -3.46 -9.43 -6.18
C ASN A 205 -2.62 -9.91 -5.00
N ARG A 206 -3.12 -10.84 -4.18
CA ARG A 206 -2.32 -11.44 -3.11
C ARG A 206 -1.11 -12.20 -3.66
N ALA A 207 -1.27 -12.93 -4.76
CA ALA A 207 -0.15 -13.61 -5.43
C ALA A 207 0.86 -12.61 -6.03
N ARG A 208 0.41 -11.50 -6.64
CA ARG A 208 1.32 -10.45 -7.14
C ARG A 208 2.05 -9.74 -5.99
N ALA A 209 1.36 -9.49 -4.87
CA ALA A 209 1.92 -8.83 -3.70
C ALA A 209 3.04 -9.65 -3.03
N PHE A 210 2.84 -10.96 -2.88
CA PHE A 210 3.82 -11.84 -2.24
C PHE A 210 4.76 -12.54 -3.22
N ASP A 211 4.42 -12.60 -4.50
CA ASP A 211 5.22 -13.19 -5.57
C ASP A 211 5.89 -14.52 -5.17
N PRO A 212 5.09 -15.52 -4.76
CA PRO A 212 5.65 -16.71 -4.15
C PRO A 212 6.50 -17.49 -5.16
N PRO A 213 7.66 -18.05 -4.76
CA PRO A 213 8.60 -18.77 -5.63
C PRO A 213 8.07 -20.17 -5.99
N VAL A 214 6.89 -20.24 -6.59
CA VAL A 214 6.24 -21.48 -7.02
C VAL A 214 6.77 -21.80 -8.42
N PRO A 215 7.50 -22.90 -8.62
CA PRO A 215 7.98 -23.26 -9.95
C PRO A 215 6.78 -23.56 -10.87
N PRO A 216 6.89 -23.27 -12.18
CA PRO A 216 5.91 -23.76 -13.13
C PRO A 216 5.81 -25.28 -13.05
N ILE A 217 4.57 -25.76 -13.01
CA ILE A 217 4.27 -27.18 -13.16
C ILE A 217 4.43 -27.49 -14.66
N SER A 218 5.66 -27.57 -15.16
CA SER A 218 5.89 -27.97 -16.55
C SER A 218 6.79 -29.18 -16.61
N GLY A 219 6.35 -30.19 -17.38
CA GLY A 219 7.25 -31.09 -18.09
C GLY A 219 7.97 -30.40 -19.25
N SER A 220 8.24 -29.10 -19.14
CA SER A 220 9.00 -28.29 -20.07
C SER A 220 10.05 -27.61 -19.23
N GLU A 221 11.29 -28.06 -19.33
CA GLU A 221 12.42 -27.39 -18.69
C GLU A 221 12.44 -25.91 -19.12
N PRO A 222 12.83 -24.98 -18.23
CA PRO A 222 13.07 -23.60 -18.64
C PRO A 222 14.08 -23.59 -19.78
N ASP A 223 13.81 -22.85 -20.85
CA ASP A 223 14.80 -22.66 -21.91
C ASP A 223 15.94 -21.79 -21.36
N LEU A 224 16.93 -22.47 -20.77
CA LEU A 224 18.13 -21.87 -20.20
C LEU A 224 18.86 -20.97 -21.21
N SER A 225 18.68 -21.25 -22.50
CA SER A 225 19.24 -20.46 -23.60
C SER A 225 18.58 -19.09 -23.73
N ASP A 226 17.28 -18.98 -23.47
CA ASP A 226 16.54 -17.72 -23.51
C ASP A 226 16.80 -16.89 -22.26
N ILE A 227 16.90 -17.54 -21.10
CA ILE A 227 17.30 -16.89 -19.84
C ILE A 227 18.72 -16.32 -19.95
N ALA A 228 19.68 -17.11 -20.43
CA ALA A 228 21.06 -16.66 -20.62
C ALA A 228 21.16 -15.46 -21.56
N ARG A 229 20.35 -15.43 -22.63
CA ARG A 229 20.31 -14.31 -23.58
C ARG A 229 19.79 -13.03 -22.94
N ARG A 230 18.77 -13.13 -22.08
CA ARG A 230 18.19 -11.98 -21.37
C ARG A 230 19.15 -11.43 -20.31
N VAL A 231 19.82 -12.30 -19.56
CA VAL A 231 20.85 -11.90 -18.58
C VAL A 231 21.99 -11.15 -19.27
N ALA A 232 22.56 -11.72 -20.35
CA ALA A 232 23.64 -11.06 -21.09
C ALA A 232 23.23 -9.72 -21.74
N SER A 233 21.92 -9.53 -22.01
CA SER A 233 21.40 -8.25 -22.49
C SER A 233 21.32 -7.21 -21.38
N ILE A 234 20.95 -7.62 -20.16
CA ILE A 234 20.88 -6.74 -18.99
C ILE A 234 22.29 -6.32 -18.56
N GLU A 235 23.24 -7.26 -18.52
CA GLU A 235 24.64 -6.96 -18.21
C GLU A 235 25.20 -5.88 -19.15
N ARG A 236 24.93 -5.99 -20.46
CA ARG A 236 25.37 -4.98 -21.44
C ARG A 236 24.74 -3.60 -21.20
N GLN A 237 23.46 -3.56 -20.83
CA GLN A 237 22.77 -2.31 -20.53
C GLN A 237 23.31 -1.64 -19.26
N LEU A 238 23.70 -2.43 -18.26
CA LEU A 238 24.35 -1.93 -17.05
C LEU A 238 25.73 -1.35 -17.38
N ASP A 239 26.56 -2.06 -18.13
CA ASP A 239 27.87 -1.57 -18.58
C ASP A 239 27.79 -0.26 -19.41
N GLU A 240 26.77 -0.14 -20.28
CA GLU A 240 26.52 1.06 -21.10
C GLU A 240 26.07 2.26 -20.25
N SER A 241 25.38 2.01 -19.13
CA SER A 241 24.95 3.06 -18.18
C SER A 241 26.09 3.55 -17.28
N GLU A 242 27.01 2.68 -16.89
CA GLU A 242 28.19 3.03 -16.10
C GLU A 242 29.23 3.82 -16.91
N THR A 243 29.29 3.58 -18.23
CA THR A 243 30.23 4.28 -19.13
C THR A 243 29.73 5.63 -19.65
N SER A 244 28.47 5.98 -19.39
CA SER A 244 27.85 7.25 -19.79
C SER A 244 27.83 8.32 -18.67
N THR A 245 28.51 8.06 -17.54
CA THR A 245 28.71 9.00 -16.42
C THR A 245 30.15 9.46 -16.34
#